data_AF-A0A849CAY3-F1
#
_entry.id   AF-A0A849CAY3-F1
#
_cell.length_a   1.000
_cell.length_b   1.000
_cell.length_c   1.000
_cell.angle_alpha   90.00
_cell.angle_beta   90.00
_cell.angle_gamma   90.00
#
_symmetry.space_group_name_H-M   'P 1'
#
loop_
_entity.id
_entity.type
_entity.pdbx_description
1 polymer ?
#
loop_
_entity_poly.entity_id
_entity_poly.type
_entity_poly.pdbx_seq_one_letter_code
_entity_poly.pdbx_strand_id
1 'polypeptide(L)'
;MTAEQKYAATSSHDTARALVPAVAVGATLFPVAGIAQGLTREGFDMVKHPLSLLSTGDLGWINITNFVVSGVLYIVGAYGISRVLRR
;
A
#
# COMPACT_ATOMS: atom_id res chain seq x y z
N MET A 1 34.09 -3.85 17.17
CA MET A 1 32.71 -3.33 17.09
C MET A 1 32.12 -3.37 18.48
N THR A 2 31.83 -2.21 19.06
CA THR A 2 31.24 -2.07 20.41
C THR A 2 29.80 -2.60 20.42
N ALA A 3 29.32 -3.08 21.58
CA ALA A 3 27.99 -3.68 21.71
C ALA A 3 26.85 -2.76 21.21
N GLU A 4 27.02 -1.44 21.31
CA GLU A 4 26.08 -0.43 20.79
C GLU A 4 25.91 -0.48 19.27
N GLN A 5 27.00 -0.71 18.52
CA GLN A 5 26.95 -0.85 17.06
C GLN A 5 26.19 -2.11 16.63
N LYS A 6 26.31 -3.19 17.42
CA LYS A 6 25.61 -4.46 17.17
C LYS A 6 24.11 -4.33 17.45
N TYR A 7 23.74 -3.58 18.49
CA TYR A 7 22.34 -3.33 18.85
C TYR A 7 21.61 -2.43 17.83
N ALA A 8 22.27 -1.34 17.39
CA ALA A 8 21.73 -0.45 16.36
C ALA A 8 21.54 -1.15 15.00
N ALA A 9 22.45 -2.06 14.63
CA ALA A 9 22.35 -2.86 13.41
C ALA A 9 21.18 -3.87 13.47
N THR A 10 21.00 -4.58 14.58
CA THR A 10 19.87 -5.50 14.79
C THR A 10 18.53 -4.77 14.79
N SER A 11 18.42 -3.64 15.50
CA SER A 11 17.19 -2.84 15.55
C SER A 11 16.78 -2.28 14.18
N SER A 12 17.75 -1.79 13.39
CA SER A 12 17.50 -1.32 12.02
C SER A 12 17.04 -2.44 11.08
N HIS A 13 17.51 -3.66 11.32
CA HIS A 13 17.11 -4.85 10.56
C HIS A 13 15.66 -5.24 10.86
N ASP A 14 15.30 -5.30 12.13
CA ASP A 14 13.94 -5.65 12.56
C ASP A 14 12.94 -4.60 12.06
N THR A 15 13.34 -3.33 12.09
CA THR A 15 12.56 -2.23 11.52
C THR A 15 12.33 -2.41 10.02
N ALA A 16 13.37 -2.73 9.24
CA ALA A 16 13.22 -2.93 7.79
C ALA A 16 12.32 -4.13 7.45
N ARG A 17 12.42 -5.22 8.21
CA ARG A 17 11.56 -6.40 8.04
C ARG A 17 10.11 -6.10 8.38
N ALA A 18 9.86 -5.26 9.40
CA ALA A 18 8.52 -4.84 9.77
C ALA A 18 7.81 -4.01 8.69
N LEU A 19 8.55 -3.39 7.75
CA LEU A 19 7.96 -2.63 6.65
C LEU A 19 7.51 -3.50 5.47
N VAL A 20 8.09 -4.69 5.28
CA VAL A 20 7.79 -5.58 4.14
C VAL A 20 6.30 -5.91 3.98
N PRO A 21 5.53 -6.21 5.06
CA PRO A 21 4.09 -6.50 4.95
C PRO A 21 3.26 -5.36 4.34
N ALA A 22 3.76 -4.12 4.34
CA ALA A 22 3.04 -2.98 3.76
C ALA A 22 2.68 -3.19 2.28
N VAL A 23 3.52 -3.89 1.50
CA VAL A 23 3.21 -4.24 0.11
C VAL A 23 1.94 -5.09 0.02
N ALA A 24 1.82 -6.12 0.87
CA ALA A 24 0.66 -7.00 0.86
C ALA A 24 -0.61 -6.25 1.30
N VAL A 25 -0.51 -5.41 2.34
CA VAL A 25 -1.63 -4.57 2.80
C VAL A 25 -2.07 -3.62 1.69
N GLY A 26 -1.15 -2.91 1.03
CA GLY A 26 -1.47 -2.01 -0.07
C GLY A 26 -2.11 -2.71 -1.26
N ALA A 27 -1.62 -3.92 -1.59
CA ALA A 27 -2.13 -4.76 -2.68
C ALA A 27 -3.53 -5.33 -2.42
N THR A 28 -3.88 -5.60 -1.15
CA THR A 28 -5.22 -6.03 -0.79
C THR A 28 -6.18 -4.85 -0.63
N LEU A 29 -5.74 -3.77 0.02
CA LEU A 29 -6.56 -2.59 0.30
C LEU A 29 -7.11 -1.97 -0.99
N PHE A 30 -6.25 -1.77 -1.99
CA PHE A 30 -6.61 -1.10 -3.23
C PHE A 30 -7.81 -1.76 -3.94
N PRO A 31 -7.75 -3.05 -4.36
CA PRO A 31 -8.84 -3.68 -5.09
C PRO A 31 -10.07 -3.89 -4.21
N VAL A 32 -9.91 -4.21 -2.92
CA VAL A 32 -11.07 -4.45 -2.03
C VAL A 32 -11.88 -3.17 -1.86
N ALA A 33 -11.22 -2.04 -1.57
CA ALA A 33 -11.91 -0.76 -1.42
C ALA A 33 -12.51 -0.28 -2.75
N GLY A 34 -11.78 -0.43 -3.86
CA GLY A 34 -12.27 -0.06 -5.19
C GLY A 34 -13.49 -0.89 -5.62
N ILE A 35 -13.46 -2.20 -5.39
CA ILE A 35 -14.58 -3.10 -5.68
C ILE A 35 -15.78 -2.74 -4.80
N ALA A 36 -15.58 -2.60 -3.49
CA ALA A 36 -16.64 -2.22 -2.56
C ALA A 36 -17.30 -0.90 -2.99
N GLN A 37 -16.52 0.11 -3.34
CA GLN A 37 -17.04 1.39 -3.80
C GLN A 37 -17.79 1.26 -5.14
N GLY A 38 -17.24 0.55 -6.12
CA GLY A 38 -17.89 0.42 -7.43
C GLY A 38 -19.18 -0.41 -7.36
N LEU A 39 -19.29 -1.38 -6.45
CA LEU A 39 -20.55 -2.11 -6.20
C LEU A 39 -21.66 -1.21 -5.63
N THR A 40 -21.29 -0.11 -4.96
CA THR A 40 -22.26 0.86 -4.42
C THR A 40 -22.58 2.01 -5.39
N ARG A 41 -21.87 2.11 -6.53
CA ARG A 41 -22.03 3.20 -7.48
C ARG A 41 -23.01 2.82 -8.58
N GLU A 42 -24.13 3.54 -8.64
CA GLU A 42 -25.09 3.39 -9.73
C GLU A 42 -24.45 3.63 -11.11
N GLY A 43 -24.78 2.76 -12.07
CA GLY A 43 -24.24 2.83 -13.43
C GLY A 43 -22.77 2.44 -13.58
N PHE A 44 -22.10 1.98 -12.51
CA PHE A 44 -20.73 1.46 -12.61
C PHE A 44 -20.71 0.00 -13.05
N ASP A 45 -20.16 -0.28 -14.23
CA ASP A 45 -19.98 -1.63 -14.75
C ASP A 45 -18.53 -2.09 -14.48
N MET A 46 -18.34 -3.09 -13.61
CA MET A 46 -17.02 -3.61 -13.25
C MET A 46 -16.24 -4.25 -14.43
N VAL A 47 -16.93 -4.65 -15.49
CA VAL A 47 -16.32 -5.25 -16.68
C VAL A 47 -15.91 -4.17 -17.69
N LYS A 48 -16.66 -3.07 -17.77
CA LYS A 48 -16.44 -2.00 -18.75
C LYS A 48 -15.72 -0.78 -18.21
N HIS A 49 -15.91 -0.45 -16.93
CA HIS A 49 -15.38 0.77 -16.33
C HIS A 49 -14.12 0.46 -15.50
N PRO A 50 -13.02 1.20 -15.72
CA PRO A 50 -11.83 1.05 -14.90
C PRO A 50 -12.09 1.57 -13.48
N LEU A 51 -11.47 0.95 -12.46
CA LEU A 51 -11.59 1.39 -11.06
C LEU A 51 -11.17 2.86 -10.86
N SER A 52 -10.27 3.40 -11.68
CA SER A 52 -9.87 4.81 -11.63
C SER A 52 -11.01 5.77 -11.97
N LEU A 53 -12.05 5.33 -12.69
CA LEU A 53 -13.25 6.12 -12.99
C LEU A 53 -14.07 6.40 -11.73
N LEU A 54 -13.93 5.61 -10.66
CA LEU A 54 -14.57 5.90 -9.38
C LEU A 54 -14.11 7.23 -8.79
N SER A 55 -12.90 7.69 -9.12
CA SER A 55 -12.31 8.94 -8.65
C SER A 55 -12.97 10.21 -9.22
N THR A 56 -13.81 10.10 -10.25
CA THR A 56 -14.37 11.26 -10.97
C THR A 56 -15.81 11.61 -10.59
N GLY A 57 -16.48 10.82 -9.73
CA GLY A 57 -17.83 11.18 -9.25
C GLY A 57 -17.86 11.74 -7.83
N ASP A 58 -19.07 11.86 -7.30
CA ASP A 58 -19.34 12.56 -6.04
C ASP A 58 -18.57 11.99 -4.84
N LEU A 59 -18.37 10.67 -4.80
CA LEU A 59 -17.57 9.97 -3.78
C LEU A 59 -16.14 9.67 -4.24
N GLY A 60 -15.64 10.37 -5.27
CA GLY A 60 -14.34 10.10 -5.88
C GLY A 60 -13.16 10.29 -4.94
N TRP A 61 -13.29 11.15 -3.93
CA TRP A 61 -12.29 11.34 -2.89
C TRP A 61 -11.96 10.05 -2.13
N ILE A 62 -12.91 9.10 -2.01
CA ILE A 62 -12.68 7.80 -1.37
C ILE A 62 -11.66 7.00 -2.18
N ASN A 63 -11.84 6.92 -3.49
CA ASN A 63 -10.94 6.19 -4.37
C ASN A 63 -9.59 6.88 -4.53
N ILE A 64 -9.56 8.22 -4.53
CA ILE A 64 -8.31 9.00 -4.49
C ILE A 64 -7.53 8.69 -3.21
N THR A 65 -8.20 8.69 -2.05
CA THR A 65 -7.57 8.35 -0.76
C THR A 65 -7.03 6.92 -0.77
N ASN A 66 -7.80 5.96 -1.30
CA ASN A 66 -7.38 4.58 -1.48
C ASN A 66 -6.09 4.46 -2.32
N PHE A 67 -6.01 5.17 -3.46
CA PHE A 67 -4.80 5.20 -4.28
C PHE A 67 -3.60 5.77 -3.52
N VAL A 68 -3.77 6.90 -2.81
CA VAL A 68 -2.69 7.53 -2.06
C VAL A 68 -2.18 6.61 -0.95
N VAL A 69 -3.08 6.03 -0.16
CA VAL A 69 -2.72 5.13 0.95
C VAL A 69 -2.01 3.87 0.43
N SER A 70 -2.57 3.19 -0.57
CA SER A 70 -1.93 2.01 -1.16
C SER A 70 -0.59 2.35 -1.81
N GLY A 71 -0.47 3.50 -2.49
CA GLY A 71 0.78 3.99 -3.05
C GLY A 71 1.86 4.19 -1.97
N VAL A 72 1.52 4.83 -0.86
CA VAL A 72 2.43 5.01 0.29
C VAL A 72 2.85 3.65 0.87
N LEU A 73 1.90 2.72 1.05
CA LEU A 73 2.19 1.37 1.55
C LEU A 73 3.16 0.61 0.63
N TYR A 74 3.01 0.75 -0.69
CA TYR A 74 3.97 0.18 -1.64
C TYR A 74 5.36 0.80 -1.51
N ILE A 75 5.47 2.12 -1.39
CA ILE A 75 6.76 2.80 -1.21
C ILE A 75 7.44 2.33 0.08
N VAL A 76 6.71 2.28 1.19
CA VAL A 76 7.19 1.82 2.50
C VAL A 76 7.65 0.36 2.43
N GLY A 77 6.85 -0.50 1.81
CA GLY A 77 7.18 -1.91 1.66
C GLY A 77 8.37 -2.16 0.72
N ALA A 78 8.46 -1.43 -0.39
CA ALA A 78 9.59 -1.49 -1.31
C ALA A 78 10.90 -1.02 -0.64
N TYR A 79 10.83 -0.03 0.25
CA TYR A 79 11.96 0.38 1.08
C TYR A 79 12.38 -0.75 2.03
N GLY A 80 11.43 -1.41 2.71
CA GLY A 80 11.70 -2.59 3.54
C GLY A 80 12.41 -3.70 2.77
N ILE A 81 11.87 -4.08 1.61
CA ILE A 81 12.45 -5.10 0.72
C ILE A 81 13.85 -4.70 0.27
N SER A 82 14.03 -3.45 -0.19
CA SER A 82 15.34 -2.92 -0.60
C SER A 82 16.40 -3.02 0.51
N ARG A 83 16.03 -2.81 1.77
CA ARG A 83 16.96 -2.87 2.92
C ARG A 83 17.24 -4.30 3.37
N VAL A 84 16.34 -5.23 3.10
CA VAL A 84 16.57 -6.67 3.32
C VAL A 84 17.46 -7.25 2.22
N LEU A 85 17.27 -6.86 0.96
CA LEU A 85 17.96 -7.43 -0.21
C LEU A 85 19.33 -6.81 -0.54
N ARG A 86 19.63 -5.57 -0.15
CA ARG A 86 20.96 -4.95 -0.35
C ARG A 86 22.02 -5.49 0.62
N ARG A 87 21.97 -6.79 0.89
CA ARG A 87 22.86 -7.49 1.79
C ARG A 87 23.58 -8.59 1.04
#